data_AF-A0A537ZJK6-F1
#
_entry.id   AF-A0A537ZJK6-F1
#
_cell.length_a   1.000
_cell.length_b   1.000
_cell.length_c   1.000
_cell.angle_alpha   90.00
_cell.angle_beta   90.00
_cell.angle_gamma   90.00
#
_symmetry.space_group_name_H-M   'P 1'
#
loop_
_entity.id
_entity.type
_entity.pdbx_description
1 polymer ?
#
loop_
_entity_poly.entity_id
_entity_poly.type
_entity_poly.pdbx_seq_one_letter_code
_entity_poly.pdbx_strand_id
1 'polypeptide(L)'
;MQLRIGSPRSNTTYDLRGFVSTAYREEVTSYPLSFGSQEPTSGLAVVGGEVLGGNPRDWTWQQWEDMSEVGGALFIVADGPVVSYDLRADNVFDLFKPRPAGPDAKFLIDGAYGTYVRDDAIENDVEMSGTIRHSLFDGINSGVSIGQETGNPHAVTRIVDSVFVFRPMPNDRAADGLGHAAMFKQLGEGRVVMRRDTICYTETPMDSDRLRIWMRGTYEDVTVVLGPDFVGRYPRPVPHGVTITHDWSVCDAAIARWHKGHPS
;
A
#
# COMPACT_ATOMS: atom_id res chain seq x y z
N MET A 1 -5.32 -15.50 14.76
CA MET A 1 -5.99 -16.52 13.90
C MET A 1 -5.76 -16.14 12.46
N GLN A 2 -5.54 -17.09 11.57
CA GLN A 2 -5.44 -16.85 10.14
C GLN A 2 -6.77 -17.20 9.44
N LEU A 3 -7.10 -16.50 8.36
CA LEU A 3 -8.18 -16.85 7.45
C LEU A 3 -7.63 -17.05 6.04
N ARG A 4 -7.61 -18.30 5.56
CA ARG A 4 -7.30 -18.63 4.17
C ARG A 4 -8.47 -19.32 3.52
N ILE A 5 -8.96 -18.74 2.43
CA ILE A 5 -9.96 -19.36 1.57
C ILE A 5 -9.32 -19.59 0.21
N GLY A 6 -8.79 -20.79 -0.02
CA GLY A 6 -8.09 -21.13 -1.26
C GLY A 6 -8.99 -21.04 -2.51
N SER A 7 -10.25 -21.46 -2.38
CA SER A 7 -11.26 -21.48 -3.45
C SER A 7 -12.53 -20.73 -3.01
N PRO A 8 -12.52 -19.39 -2.96
CA PRO A 8 -13.68 -18.60 -2.59
C PRO A 8 -14.76 -18.74 -3.66
N ARG A 9 -16.03 -18.78 -3.22
CA ARG A 9 -17.15 -18.77 -4.15
C ARG A 9 -17.24 -17.42 -4.84
N SER A 10 -17.62 -17.41 -6.11
CA SER A 10 -17.88 -16.16 -6.83
C SER A 10 -19.02 -15.38 -6.20
N ASN A 11 -19.06 -14.06 -6.40
CA ASN A 11 -20.12 -13.18 -5.89
C ASN A 11 -20.34 -13.31 -4.38
N THR A 12 -19.27 -13.49 -3.62
CA THR A 12 -19.32 -13.73 -2.18
C THR A 12 -18.68 -12.58 -1.41
N THR A 13 -19.36 -12.15 -0.35
CA THR A 13 -18.82 -11.20 0.61
C THR A 13 -18.37 -11.94 1.87
N TYR A 14 -17.14 -11.70 2.29
CA TYR A 14 -16.60 -12.12 3.57
C TYR A 14 -16.61 -10.91 4.50
N ASP A 15 -17.55 -10.92 5.44
CA ASP A 15 -17.64 -9.89 6.48
C ASP A 15 -16.70 -10.25 7.63
N LEU A 16 -15.61 -9.50 7.72
CA LEU A 16 -14.56 -9.63 8.73
C LEU A 16 -14.62 -8.53 9.77
N ARG A 17 -15.72 -7.77 9.85
CA ARG A 17 -15.89 -6.79 10.93
C ARG A 17 -15.88 -7.51 12.27
N GLY A 18 -15.00 -7.06 13.17
CA GLY A 18 -14.74 -7.71 14.46
C GLY A 18 -13.78 -8.91 14.41
N PHE A 19 -13.28 -9.30 13.22
CA PHE A 19 -12.21 -10.29 13.11
C PHE A 19 -10.83 -9.63 13.27
N VAL A 20 -10.01 -10.20 14.15
CA VAL A 20 -8.62 -9.77 14.37
C VAL A 20 -7.67 -10.94 14.15
N SER A 21 -6.75 -10.79 13.21
CA SER A 21 -5.63 -11.71 12.99
C SER A 21 -4.37 -11.20 13.67
N THR A 22 -3.87 -11.97 14.63
CA THR A 22 -2.51 -11.84 15.19
C THR A 22 -1.53 -12.88 14.62
N ALA A 23 -1.89 -13.51 13.48
CA ALA A 23 -1.14 -14.63 12.95
C ALA A 23 0.09 -14.21 12.13
N TYR A 24 0.20 -12.94 11.75
CA TYR A 24 1.28 -12.44 10.89
C TYR A 24 2.59 -12.31 11.67
N ARG A 25 3.39 -13.37 11.63
CA ARG A 25 4.69 -13.47 12.28
C ARG A 25 5.50 -14.58 11.65
N GLU A 26 6.81 -14.51 11.83
CA GLU A 26 7.76 -15.55 11.44
C GLU A 26 7.25 -16.93 11.88
N GLU A 27 7.48 -17.93 11.02
CA GLU A 27 7.12 -19.34 11.22
C GLU A 27 5.60 -19.64 11.34
N VAL A 28 4.73 -18.64 11.38
CA VAL A 28 3.27 -18.85 11.44
C VAL A 28 2.62 -18.61 10.11
N THR A 29 2.67 -17.37 9.60
CA THR A 29 2.21 -17.10 8.24
C THR A 29 2.58 -15.72 7.73
N SER A 30 2.85 -15.68 6.43
CA SER A 30 3.04 -14.46 5.63
C SER A 30 1.76 -13.97 4.94
N TYR A 31 0.62 -14.68 5.09
CA TYR A 31 -0.68 -14.21 4.58
C TYR A 31 -1.77 -14.46 5.63
N PRO A 32 -1.99 -13.52 6.56
CA PRO A 32 -2.95 -13.68 7.64
C PRO A 32 -4.39 -13.70 7.10
N LEU A 33 -4.64 -12.97 6.01
CA LEU A 33 -5.84 -13.02 5.20
C LEU A 33 -5.44 -13.38 3.76
N SER A 34 -5.98 -14.47 3.22
CA SER A 34 -5.69 -14.91 1.85
C SER A 34 -6.93 -15.49 1.16
N PHE A 35 -7.16 -15.08 -0.08
CA PHE A 35 -8.30 -15.53 -0.88
C PHE A 35 -7.87 -15.87 -2.31
N GLY A 36 -8.36 -17.00 -2.83
CA GLY A 36 -8.23 -17.37 -4.25
C GLY A 36 -6.90 -17.99 -4.64
N SER A 37 -6.03 -18.31 -3.69
CA SER A 37 -4.69 -18.85 -3.99
C SER A 37 -4.68 -20.26 -4.60
N GLN A 38 -5.81 -20.99 -4.55
CA GLN A 38 -5.96 -22.31 -5.19
C GLN A 38 -6.85 -22.20 -6.43
N GLU A 39 -8.06 -21.67 -6.26
CA GLU A 39 -8.99 -21.38 -7.36
C GLU A 39 -9.44 -19.91 -7.28
N PRO A 40 -8.85 -19.03 -8.10
CA PRO A 40 -9.23 -17.62 -8.17
C PRO A 40 -10.70 -17.45 -8.56
N THR A 41 -11.30 -16.34 -8.15
CA THR A 41 -12.73 -16.08 -8.39
C THR A 41 -13.00 -14.64 -8.81
N SER A 42 -14.25 -14.38 -9.19
CA SER A 42 -14.77 -13.04 -9.52
C SER A 42 -15.92 -12.65 -8.60
N GLY A 43 -16.07 -11.36 -8.33
CA GLY A 43 -17.11 -10.83 -7.44
C GLY A 43 -16.84 -11.10 -5.96
N LEU A 44 -15.57 -11.17 -5.55
CA LEU A 44 -15.18 -11.30 -4.15
C LEU A 44 -15.19 -9.94 -3.46
N ALA A 45 -15.79 -9.85 -2.27
CA ALA A 45 -15.65 -8.70 -1.38
C ALA A 45 -15.16 -9.14 -0.01
N VAL A 46 -14.20 -8.41 0.55
CA VAL A 46 -13.76 -8.51 1.94
C VAL A 46 -14.14 -7.21 2.62
N VAL A 47 -14.86 -7.28 3.74
CA VAL A 47 -15.36 -6.10 4.46
C VAL A 47 -14.81 -6.10 5.89
N GLY A 48 -14.03 -5.08 6.24
CA GLY A 48 -13.36 -4.95 7.53
C GLY A 48 -12.21 -5.95 7.70
N GLY A 49 -11.98 -6.33 8.95
CA GLY A 49 -10.86 -7.17 9.37
C GLY A 49 -9.69 -6.32 9.86
N GLU A 50 -9.01 -6.85 10.88
CA GLU A 50 -7.80 -6.25 11.43
C GLU A 50 -6.67 -7.27 11.41
N VAL A 51 -5.48 -6.84 10.98
CA VAL A 51 -4.25 -7.64 11.01
C VAL A 51 -3.23 -6.94 11.90
N LEU A 52 -2.82 -7.60 12.97
CA LEU A 52 -1.79 -7.14 13.89
C LEU A 52 -0.56 -8.03 13.74
N GLY A 53 0.49 -7.50 13.14
CA GLY A 53 1.76 -8.22 12.98
C GLY A 53 2.51 -8.37 14.30
N GLY A 54 3.04 -9.57 14.52
CA GLY A 54 3.73 -9.96 15.76
C GLY A 54 5.25 -9.97 15.66
N ASN A 55 5.84 -9.72 14.48
CA ASN A 55 7.29 -9.61 14.33
C ASN A 55 7.82 -8.37 15.07
N PRO A 56 9.04 -8.41 15.64
CA PRO A 56 9.61 -7.28 16.36
C PRO A 56 9.68 -6.00 15.51
N ARG A 57 9.39 -4.86 16.15
CA ARG A 57 9.42 -3.55 15.47
C ARG A 57 10.85 -3.07 15.21
N ASP A 58 11.82 -3.52 15.97
CA ASP A 58 13.24 -3.21 15.74
C ASP A 58 13.88 -4.03 14.61
N TRP A 59 13.16 -5.00 14.02
CA TRP A 59 13.66 -5.72 12.85
C TRP A 59 13.89 -4.79 11.65
N THR A 60 15.08 -4.91 11.06
CA THR A 60 15.44 -4.24 9.82
C THR A 60 14.66 -4.81 8.64
N TRP A 61 14.58 -4.04 7.56
CA TRP A 61 14.01 -4.50 6.30
C TRP A 61 14.64 -5.82 5.81
N GLN A 62 15.96 -5.99 5.87
CA GLN A 62 16.61 -7.25 5.47
C GLN A 62 16.24 -8.42 6.37
N GLN A 63 16.03 -8.23 7.68
CA GLN A 63 15.59 -9.30 8.56
C GLN A 63 14.18 -9.81 8.21
N TRP A 64 13.31 -8.93 7.71
CA TRP A 64 12.04 -9.36 7.14
C TRP A 64 12.26 -10.16 5.86
N GLU A 65 13.07 -9.66 4.92
CA GLU A 65 13.36 -10.33 3.64
C GLU A 65 14.06 -11.68 3.78
N ASP A 66 14.82 -11.88 4.85
CA ASP A 66 15.45 -13.16 5.17
C ASP A 66 14.43 -14.21 5.67
N MET A 67 13.17 -13.83 5.94
CA MET A 67 12.10 -14.78 6.21
C MET A 67 11.85 -15.68 4.99
N SER A 68 11.45 -16.93 5.22
CA SER A 68 11.11 -17.87 4.13
C SER A 68 10.04 -17.35 3.16
N GLU A 69 9.19 -16.42 3.61
CA GLU A 69 8.21 -15.69 2.81
C GLU A 69 7.80 -14.40 3.56
N VAL A 70 7.83 -13.23 2.91
CA VAL A 70 7.46 -11.93 3.54
C VAL A 70 5.97 -11.59 3.41
N GLY A 71 5.32 -11.99 2.31
CA GLY A 71 3.87 -11.90 2.10
C GLY A 71 3.24 -10.54 2.46
N GLY A 72 1.98 -10.50 2.87
CA GLY A 72 1.30 -9.24 3.22
C GLY A 72 -0.03 -9.42 3.95
N ALA A 73 -0.60 -8.33 4.48
CA ALA A 73 -1.79 -8.38 5.33
C ALA A 73 -3.01 -8.99 4.62
N LEU A 74 -3.24 -8.60 3.36
CA LEU A 74 -4.27 -9.17 2.51
C LEU A 74 -3.71 -9.58 1.14
N PHE A 75 -3.72 -10.88 0.88
CA PHE A 75 -3.40 -11.45 -0.43
C PHE A 75 -4.68 -11.93 -1.14
N ILE A 76 -4.96 -11.40 -2.33
CA ILE A 76 -6.12 -11.80 -3.11
C ILE A 76 -5.69 -12.11 -4.54
N VAL A 77 -5.94 -13.34 -4.97
CA VAL A 77 -5.82 -13.75 -6.37
C VAL A 77 -7.20 -13.67 -7.02
N ALA A 78 -7.29 -12.93 -8.12
CA ALA A 78 -8.53 -12.49 -8.73
C ALA A 78 -8.64 -12.96 -10.18
N ASP A 79 -9.72 -13.66 -10.54
CA ASP A 79 -10.05 -13.95 -11.96
C ASP A 79 -10.89 -12.82 -12.58
N GLY A 80 -11.58 -12.03 -11.75
CA GLY A 80 -12.35 -10.85 -12.12
C GLY A 80 -12.32 -9.77 -11.04
N PRO A 81 -13.31 -8.86 -10.96
CA PRO A 81 -13.33 -7.83 -9.93
C PRO A 81 -13.33 -8.40 -8.50
N VAL A 82 -12.44 -7.85 -7.67
CA VAL A 82 -12.35 -8.11 -6.23
C VAL A 82 -12.27 -6.79 -5.45
N VAL A 83 -12.77 -6.79 -4.22
CA VAL A 83 -12.83 -5.58 -3.40
C VAL A 83 -12.42 -5.85 -1.95
N SER A 84 -11.70 -4.90 -1.35
CA SER A 84 -11.49 -4.78 0.09
C SER A 84 -12.04 -3.45 0.59
N TYR A 85 -12.93 -3.50 1.58
CA TYR A 85 -13.46 -2.35 2.29
C TYR A 85 -12.92 -2.32 3.72
N ASP A 86 -12.48 -1.16 4.18
CA ASP A 86 -12.21 -0.86 5.60
C ASP A 86 -11.23 -1.81 6.31
N LEU A 87 -10.31 -2.46 5.58
CA LEU A 87 -9.27 -3.29 6.20
C LEU A 87 -8.35 -2.41 7.06
N ARG A 88 -8.02 -2.92 8.24
CA ARG A 88 -7.03 -2.37 9.16
C ARG A 88 -5.81 -3.29 9.23
N ALA A 89 -4.61 -2.73 9.19
CA ALA A 89 -3.43 -3.51 9.58
C ALA A 89 -2.34 -2.67 10.22
N ASP A 90 -1.58 -3.29 11.10
CA ASP A 90 -0.42 -2.72 11.76
C ASP A 90 0.75 -3.71 11.76
N ASN A 91 1.97 -3.20 11.54
CA ASN A 91 3.22 -3.96 11.64
C ASN A 91 3.32 -5.15 10.69
N VAL A 92 3.02 -4.91 9.41
CA VAL A 92 3.05 -5.90 8.33
C VAL A 92 4.17 -5.59 7.34
N PHE A 93 4.60 -6.57 6.53
CA PHE A 93 5.60 -6.30 5.48
C PHE A 93 4.97 -5.50 4.34
N ASP A 94 4.14 -6.15 3.53
CA ASP A 94 3.24 -5.49 2.59
C ASP A 94 1.82 -5.43 3.16
N LEU A 95 1.05 -4.42 2.79
CA LEU A 95 -0.32 -4.29 3.26
C LEU A 95 -1.31 -5.00 2.33
N PHE A 96 -1.33 -4.66 1.04
CA PHE A 96 -2.19 -5.32 0.05
C PHE A 96 -1.37 -5.92 -1.09
N LYS A 97 -1.62 -7.19 -1.38
CA LYS A 97 -1.00 -7.95 -2.47
C LYS A 97 -2.08 -8.50 -3.40
N PRO A 98 -2.66 -7.66 -4.27
CA PRO A 98 -3.55 -8.15 -5.31
C PRO A 98 -2.76 -8.88 -6.41
N ARG A 99 -3.32 -9.96 -6.96
CA ARG A 99 -2.75 -10.69 -8.10
C ARG A 99 -3.84 -11.03 -9.13
N PRO A 100 -3.64 -10.73 -10.43
CA PRO A 100 -4.54 -11.17 -11.48
C PRO A 100 -4.30 -12.65 -11.83
N ALA A 101 -5.38 -13.38 -12.08
CA ALA A 101 -5.37 -14.72 -12.68
C ALA A 101 -6.11 -14.75 -14.04
N GLY A 102 -6.90 -13.71 -14.34
CA GLY A 102 -7.67 -13.58 -15.57
C GLY A 102 -7.58 -12.17 -16.17
N PRO A 103 -7.93 -11.99 -17.45
CA PRO A 103 -7.83 -10.71 -18.16
C PRO A 103 -8.79 -9.63 -17.62
N ASP A 104 -9.87 -10.04 -16.94
CA ASP A 104 -10.87 -9.15 -16.35
C ASP A 104 -10.60 -8.80 -14.88
N ALA A 105 -9.50 -9.31 -14.34
CA ALA A 105 -9.10 -9.11 -12.95
C ALA A 105 -8.84 -7.63 -12.66
N LYS A 106 -9.43 -7.15 -11.55
CA LYS A 106 -9.29 -5.77 -11.10
C LYS A 106 -9.55 -5.68 -9.60
N PHE A 107 -8.90 -4.73 -8.94
CA PHE A 107 -9.09 -4.52 -7.51
C PHE A 107 -9.74 -3.18 -7.19
N LEU A 108 -10.47 -3.14 -6.08
CA LEU A 108 -10.81 -1.93 -5.35
C LEU A 108 -10.36 -2.08 -3.90
N ILE A 109 -9.63 -1.08 -3.40
CA ILE A 109 -9.30 -0.91 -1.99
C ILE A 109 -9.93 0.42 -1.57
N ASP A 110 -10.84 0.36 -0.61
CA ASP A 110 -11.63 1.52 -0.18
C ASP A 110 -11.67 1.59 1.34
N GLY A 111 -11.40 2.76 1.90
CA GLY A 111 -11.46 2.96 3.35
C GLY A 111 -10.33 2.29 4.13
N ALA A 112 -9.24 1.83 3.50
CA ALA A 112 -8.18 1.10 4.17
C ALA A 112 -7.37 1.97 5.15
N TYR A 113 -6.86 1.37 6.23
CA TYR A 113 -5.92 2.01 7.14
C TYR A 113 -4.78 1.07 7.49
N GLY A 114 -3.57 1.47 7.10
CA GLY A 114 -2.35 0.72 7.40
C GLY A 114 -1.39 1.56 8.24
N THR A 115 -0.80 0.97 9.27
CA THR A 115 0.30 1.56 10.04
C THR A 115 1.50 0.64 10.07
N TYR A 116 2.70 1.25 10.09
CA TYR A 116 3.95 0.51 10.25
C TYR A 116 4.14 -0.61 9.21
N VAL A 117 3.97 -0.26 7.93
CA VAL A 117 4.10 -1.17 6.77
C VAL A 117 5.55 -1.16 6.29
N ARG A 118 6.23 -2.31 6.31
CA ARG A 118 7.71 -2.40 6.16
C ARG A 118 8.21 -2.25 4.74
N ASP A 119 7.39 -2.58 3.75
CA ASP A 119 7.69 -2.34 2.35
C ASP A 119 6.48 -1.66 1.69
N ASP A 120 5.68 -2.37 0.91
CA ASP A 120 4.67 -1.72 0.05
C ASP A 120 3.30 -1.59 0.72
N ALA A 121 2.73 -0.39 0.74
CA ALA A 121 1.31 -0.24 1.07
C ALA A 121 0.43 -0.98 0.04
N ILE A 122 0.82 -0.96 -1.23
CA ILE A 122 0.18 -1.74 -2.29
C ILE A 122 1.26 -2.36 -3.18
N GLU A 123 1.31 -3.69 -3.22
CA GLU A 123 2.23 -4.43 -4.08
C GLU A 123 1.49 -5.00 -5.28
N ASN A 124 1.40 -4.19 -6.33
CA ASN A 124 0.78 -4.54 -7.61
C ASN A 124 1.84 -5.03 -8.62
N ASP A 125 2.68 -5.96 -8.18
CA ASP A 125 3.87 -6.41 -8.92
C ASP A 125 3.54 -7.19 -10.19
N VAL A 126 2.42 -7.92 -10.20
CA VAL A 126 1.80 -8.43 -11.42
C VAL A 126 0.72 -7.43 -11.80
N GLU A 127 1.04 -6.53 -12.73
CA GLU A 127 0.33 -5.26 -12.91
C GLU A 127 -1.14 -5.45 -13.28
N MET A 128 -2.01 -5.18 -12.31
CA MET A 128 -3.45 -5.27 -12.41
C MET A 128 -4.08 -3.87 -12.39
N SER A 129 -5.16 -3.67 -13.15
CA SER A 129 -5.95 -2.43 -13.02
C SER A 129 -6.63 -2.39 -11.66
N GLY A 130 -6.72 -1.21 -11.06
CA GLY A 130 -7.44 -1.09 -9.79
C GLY A 130 -7.64 0.33 -9.31
N THR A 131 -8.34 0.44 -8.20
CA THR A 131 -8.60 1.71 -7.53
C THR A 131 -8.25 1.59 -6.05
N ILE A 132 -7.48 2.56 -5.55
CA ILE A 132 -7.21 2.80 -4.14
C ILE A 132 -7.91 4.11 -3.84
N ARG A 133 -8.86 4.11 -2.89
CA ARG A 133 -9.55 5.34 -2.54
C ARG A 133 -9.87 5.45 -1.07
N HIS A 134 -10.04 6.69 -0.62
CA HIS A 134 -10.38 7.02 0.77
C HIS A 134 -9.53 6.24 1.79
N SER A 135 -8.24 6.08 1.52
CA SER A 135 -7.36 5.23 2.33
C SER A 135 -6.27 6.05 3.00
N LEU A 136 -5.88 5.64 4.21
CA LEU A 136 -4.79 6.24 4.96
C LEU A 136 -3.70 5.20 5.18
N PHE A 137 -2.47 5.53 4.80
CA PHE A 137 -1.30 4.70 5.03
C PHE A 137 -0.32 5.51 5.87
N ASP A 138 -0.39 5.37 7.20
CA ASP A 138 0.35 6.20 8.16
C ASP A 138 1.55 5.46 8.76
N GLY A 139 2.74 5.75 8.26
CA GLY A 139 3.98 5.08 8.64
C GLY A 139 4.28 3.89 7.73
N ILE A 140 4.53 4.18 6.46
CA ILE A 140 4.89 3.17 5.45
C ILE A 140 6.31 3.40 4.91
N ASN A 141 6.93 2.35 4.37
CA ASN A 141 8.23 2.44 3.70
C ASN A 141 8.08 2.85 2.24
N SER A 142 7.30 2.09 1.47
CA SER A 142 7.04 2.27 0.04
C SER A 142 5.53 2.44 -0.17
N GLY A 143 5.14 3.31 -1.11
CA GLY A 143 3.73 3.59 -1.40
C GLY A 143 3.11 2.47 -2.22
N VAL A 144 3.39 2.48 -3.52
CA VAL A 144 2.84 1.55 -4.49
C VAL A 144 3.97 0.97 -5.33
N SER A 145 4.11 -0.36 -5.31
CA SER A 145 4.87 -1.11 -6.31
C SER A 145 3.96 -1.49 -7.47
N ILE A 146 4.44 -1.34 -8.70
CA ILE A 146 3.66 -1.59 -9.91
C ILE A 146 4.55 -2.31 -10.93
N GLY A 147 4.13 -3.49 -11.36
CA GLY A 147 4.71 -4.19 -12.51
C GLY A 147 6.15 -4.70 -12.32
N GLN A 148 6.57 -5.02 -11.09
CA GLN A 148 7.91 -5.55 -10.81
C GLN A 148 8.12 -6.94 -11.37
N GLU A 149 7.11 -7.79 -11.25
CA GLU A 149 7.14 -9.15 -11.76
C GLU A 149 6.66 -9.19 -13.22
N THR A 150 5.58 -8.49 -13.54
CA THR A 150 4.98 -8.47 -14.88
C THR A 150 4.25 -7.17 -15.15
N GLY A 151 4.65 -6.47 -16.23
CA GLY A 151 4.01 -5.26 -16.68
C GLY A 151 2.69 -5.50 -17.45
N ASN A 152 1.85 -4.48 -17.49
CA ASN A 152 0.61 -4.46 -18.27
C ASN A 152 0.36 -3.06 -18.84
N PRO A 153 0.59 -2.83 -20.15
CA PRO A 153 0.51 -1.51 -20.76
C PRO A 153 -0.93 -0.96 -20.85
N HIS A 154 -1.93 -1.82 -20.60
CA HIS A 154 -3.34 -1.48 -20.56
C HIS A 154 -3.85 -1.22 -19.14
N ALA A 155 -3.07 -1.55 -18.10
CA ALA A 155 -3.48 -1.35 -16.74
C ALA A 155 -3.63 0.14 -16.39
N VAL A 156 -4.63 0.42 -15.54
CA VAL A 156 -4.82 1.75 -14.95
C VAL A 156 -4.98 1.60 -13.44
N THR A 157 -4.03 2.16 -12.70
CA THR A 157 -4.09 2.27 -11.24
C THR A 157 -4.62 3.65 -10.86
N ARG A 158 -5.80 3.70 -10.24
CA ARG A 158 -6.42 4.93 -9.76
C ARG A 158 -6.13 5.09 -8.28
N ILE A 159 -5.65 6.26 -7.87
CA ILE A 159 -5.46 6.64 -6.48
C ILE A 159 -6.28 7.91 -6.28
N VAL A 160 -7.20 7.90 -5.32
CA VAL A 160 -8.18 8.99 -5.19
C VAL A 160 -8.47 9.26 -3.72
N ASP A 161 -8.42 10.52 -3.30
CA ASP A 161 -8.76 10.92 -1.92
C ASP A 161 -7.98 10.12 -0.85
N SER A 162 -6.71 9.80 -1.11
CA SER A 162 -5.89 8.95 -0.24
C SER A 162 -4.68 9.69 0.33
N VAL A 163 -4.21 9.24 1.50
CA VAL A 163 -3.10 9.85 2.23
C VAL A 163 -2.00 8.82 2.47
N PHE A 164 -0.79 9.14 2.05
CA PHE A 164 0.40 8.30 2.25
C PHE A 164 1.39 9.06 3.13
N VAL A 165 1.73 8.53 4.30
CA VAL A 165 2.68 9.11 5.24
C VAL A 165 3.87 8.18 5.39
N PHE A 166 4.99 8.59 4.83
CA PHE A 166 6.25 7.89 4.87
C PHE A 166 6.98 8.24 6.16
N ARG A 167 7.43 7.23 6.91
CA ARG A 167 8.13 7.42 8.19
C ARG A 167 9.36 6.51 8.27
N PRO A 168 10.47 6.98 8.87
CA PRO A 168 11.64 6.14 9.13
C PRO A 168 11.26 4.89 9.88
N MET A 169 11.85 3.77 9.48
CA MET A 169 11.79 2.51 10.19
C MET A 169 13.12 1.77 10.03
N PRO A 170 13.43 0.79 10.91
CA PRO A 170 14.66 0.02 10.81
C PRO A 170 14.90 -0.52 9.40
N ASN A 171 15.97 -0.07 8.78
CA ASN A 171 16.34 -0.42 7.42
C ASN A 171 17.86 -0.38 7.28
N ASP A 172 18.46 -1.53 7.05
CA ASP A 172 19.92 -1.72 6.89
C ASP A 172 20.48 -1.03 5.64
N ARG A 173 19.63 -0.58 4.71
CA ARG A 173 20.02 0.23 3.55
C ARG A 173 20.13 1.72 3.87
N ALA A 174 19.59 2.17 5.01
CA ALA A 174 19.73 3.54 5.47
C ALA A 174 21.09 3.77 6.15
N ALA A 175 21.70 4.93 5.92
CA ALA A 175 23.02 5.25 6.48
C ALA A 175 23.04 5.33 8.02
N ASP A 176 21.93 5.71 8.63
CA ASP A 176 21.71 5.80 10.08
C ASP A 176 20.86 4.63 10.64
N GLY A 177 20.56 3.64 9.80
CA GLY A 177 19.76 2.47 10.14
C GLY A 177 18.25 2.70 10.20
N LEU A 178 17.76 3.90 9.90
CA LEU A 178 16.33 4.21 9.81
C LEU A 178 16.01 4.86 8.47
N GLY A 179 14.95 4.41 7.80
CA GLY A 179 14.48 5.16 6.65
C GLY A 179 13.30 4.54 5.93
N HIS A 180 12.84 5.29 4.93
CA HIS A 180 11.75 4.90 4.04
C HIS A 180 12.14 5.14 2.57
N ALA A 181 11.35 4.55 1.68
CA ALA A 181 11.41 4.78 0.25
C ALA A 181 10.47 5.93 -0.17
N ALA A 182 9.73 5.76 -1.27
CA ALA A 182 8.95 6.81 -1.90
C ALA A 182 7.58 6.32 -2.35
N MET A 183 6.75 7.25 -2.86
CA MET A 183 5.40 6.99 -3.38
C MET A 183 5.34 5.84 -4.38
N PHE A 184 6.26 5.80 -5.34
CA PHE A 184 6.37 4.71 -6.30
C PHE A 184 7.72 4.04 -6.13
N LYS A 185 7.72 2.73 -5.90
CA LYS A 185 8.94 1.92 -5.78
C LYS A 185 9.68 1.84 -7.12
N GLN A 186 8.93 1.85 -8.21
CA GLN A 186 9.41 1.64 -9.57
C GLN A 186 8.33 2.02 -10.62
N LEU A 187 8.67 1.86 -11.90
CA LEU A 187 7.78 2.13 -13.03
C LEU A 187 7.22 0.83 -13.63
N GLY A 188 5.90 0.68 -13.64
CA GLY A 188 5.20 -0.32 -14.46
C GLY A 188 4.97 0.14 -15.89
N GLU A 189 4.33 -0.70 -16.71
CA GLU A 189 4.06 -0.40 -18.13
C GLU A 189 2.76 0.38 -18.35
N GLY A 190 1.84 0.30 -17.38
CA GLY A 190 0.51 0.89 -17.43
C GLY A 190 0.51 2.40 -17.25
N ARG A 191 -0.45 2.88 -16.47
CA ARG A 191 -0.62 4.31 -16.18
C ARG A 191 -1.38 4.54 -14.88
N VAL A 192 -1.13 5.70 -14.27
CA VAL A 192 -1.80 6.13 -13.04
C VAL A 192 -2.80 7.26 -13.30
N VAL A 193 -3.82 7.32 -12.45
CA VAL A 193 -4.68 8.49 -12.30
C VAL A 193 -4.69 8.81 -10.80
N MET A 194 -4.05 9.91 -10.41
CA MET A 194 -4.02 10.39 -9.04
C MET A 194 -4.90 11.64 -8.90
N ARG A 195 -5.73 11.70 -7.85
CA ARG A 195 -6.66 12.81 -7.65
C ARG A 195 -6.94 13.09 -6.18
N ARG A 196 -6.70 14.33 -5.74
CA ARG A 196 -6.91 14.78 -4.35
C ARG A 196 -6.14 13.94 -3.32
N ASP A 197 -4.92 13.53 -3.70
CA ASP A 197 -4.06 12.70 -2.86
C ASP A 197 -3.04 13.55 -2.11
N THR A 198 -2.69 13.14 -0.89
CA THR A 198 -1.66 13.78 -0.07
C THR A 198 -0.52 12.79 0.18
N ILE A 199 0.70 13.18 -0.16
CA ILE A 199 1.93 12.38 -0.03
C ILE A 199 2.84 13.11 0.95
N CYS A 200 3.05 12.54 2.13
CA CYS A 200 3.74 13.14 3.25
C CYS A 200 5.05 12.42 3.51
N TYR A 201 6.19 13.08 3.30
CA TYR A 201 7.50 12.54 3.65
C TYR A 201 7.96 13.19 4.95
N THR A 202 8.08 12.45 6.06
CA THR A 202 8.56 13.06 7.31
C THR A 202 10.02 13.53 7.20
N GLU A 203 10.82 12.82 6.41
CA GLU A 203 12.23 13.07 6.15
C GLU A 203 12.59 12.80 4.67
N THR A 204 13.85 12.98 4.31
CA THR A 204 14.33 12.61 2.96
C THR A 204 14.41 11.08 2.84
N PRO A 205 13.82 10.46 1.79
CA PRO A 205 13.97 9.02 1.55
C PRO A 205 15.42 8.56 1.47
N MET A 206 15.67 7.31 1.86
CA MET A 206 17.01 6.69 1.83
C MET A 206 17.66 6.77 0.44
N ASP A 207 16.84 6.55 -0.59
CA ASP A 207 17.21 6.75 -2.00
C ASP A 207 16.37 7.90 -2.57
N SER A 208 16.94 9.11 -2.52
CA SER A 208 16.28 10.32 -2.99
C SER A 208 15.98 10.32 -4.50
N ASP A 209 16.64 9.47 -5.30
CA ASP A 209 16.33 9.37 -6.73
C ASP A 209 14.97 8.70 -6.98
N ARG A 210 14.46 7.93 -6.00
CA ARG A 210 13.07 7.40 -6.07
C ARG A 210 12.01 8.49 -6.07
N LEU A 211 12.30 9.69 -5.55
CA LEU A 211 11.38 10.84 -5.64
C LEU A 211 11.15 11.34 -7.07
N ARG A 212 12.02 10.95 -8.02
CA ARG A 212 11.89 11.24 -9.45
C ARG A 212 10.95 10.26 -10.16
N ILE A 213 10.61 9.15 -9.50
CA ILE A 213 9.73 8.13 -10.07
C ILE A 213 8.30 8.67 -10.02
N TRP A 214 7.83 9.09 -11.20
CA TRP A 214 6.44 9.44 -11.43
C TRP A 214 5.92 8.55 -12.56
N MET A 215 4.93 7.71 -12.24
CA MET A 215 4.27 6.88 -13.24
C MET A 215 3.68 7.75 -14.35
N ARG A 216 3.69 7.24 -15.60
CA ARG A 216 2.95 7.88 -16.69
C ARG A 216 1.47 7.98 -16.29
N GLY A 217 0.86 9.15 -16.41
CA GLY A 217 -0.50 9.30 -15.93
C GLY A 217 -1.01 10.72 -15.88
N THR A 218 -2.15 10.87 -15.24
CA THR A 218 -2.76 12.18 -14.93
C THR A 218 -2.75 12.41 -13.43
N TYR A 219 -2.41 13.62 -13.04
CA TYR A 219 -2.36 14.06 -11.65
C TYR A 219 -3.23 15.31 -11.52
N GLU A 220 -4.14 15.32 -10.55
CA GLU A 220 -5.07 16.44 -10.32
C GLU A 220 -5.17 16.68 -8.81
N ASP A 221 -4.73 17.85 -8.35
CA ASP A 221 -4.78 18.21 -6.92
C ASP A 221 -4.02 17.21 -6.03
N VAL A 222 -2.80 16.86 -6.45
CA VAL A 222 -1.90 16.00 -5.66
C VAL A 222 -0.92 16.90 -4.91
N THR A 223 -0.83 16.73 -3.59
CA THR A 223 0.09 17.53 -2.77
C THR A 223 1.16 16.65 -2.17
N VAL A 224 2.42 16.95 -2.46
CA VAL A 224 3.59 16.43 -1.78
C VAL A 224 3.96 17.38 -0.64
N VAL A 225 4.04 16.87 0.58
CA VAL A 225 4.41 17.61 1.78
C VAL A 225 5.74 17.09 2.28
N LEU A 226 6.70 18.00 2.43
CA LEU A 226 8.03 17.71 2.93
C LEU A 226 8.08 18.09 4.40
N GLY A 227 8.36 17.11 5.24
CA GLY A 227 8.42 17.23 6.67
C GLY A 227 9.62 18.06 7.15
N PRO A 228 9.66 18.33 8.46
CA PRO A 228 10.70 19.16 9.08
C PRO A 228 12.11 18.56 8.91
N ASP A 229 12.20 17.23 8.83
CA ASP A 229 13.47 16.51 8.72
C ASP A 229 13.86 16.25 7.25
N PHE A 230 13.08 16.79 6.28
CA PHE A 230 13.43 16.69 4.87
C PHE A 230 14.61 17.62 4.55
N VAL A 231 15.74 17.03 4.19
CA VAL A 231 16.96 17.73 3.81
C VAL A 231 17.03 17.91 2.29
N GLY A 232 17.34 19.14 1.87
CA GLY A 232 17.55 19.48 0.47
C GLY A 232 16.29 19.96 -0.23
N ARG A 233 16.23 19.75 -1.54
CA ARG A 233 15.09 20.15 -2.38
C ARG A 233 14.47 18.93 -3.02
N TYR A 234 13.14 18.91 -3.10
CA TYR A 234 12.46 17.89 -3.87
C TYR A 234 12.90 17.93 -5.35
N PRO A 235 13.25 16.79 -5.97
CA PRO A 235 13.66 16.74 -7.36
C PRO A 235 12.59 17.29 -8.31
N ARG A 236 13.00 18.13 -9.26
CA ARG A 236 12.13 18.69 -10.30
C ARG A 236 12.55 18.21 -11.70
N PRO A 237 11.65 18.23 -12.69
CA PRO A 237 10.23 18.66 -12.63
C PRO A 237 9.32 17.63 -11.94
N VAL A 238 8.17 18.10 -11.44
CA VAL A 238 7.05 17.24 -11.04
C VAL A 238 5.94 17.27 -12.10
N PRO A 239 5.08 16.25 -12.20
CA PRO A 239 3.95 16.25 -13.12
C PRO A 239 3.02 17.46 -12.92
N HIS A 240 2.35 17.88 -14.00
CA HIS A 240 1.29 18.87 -13.91
C HIS A 240 0.19 18.39 -12.96
N GLY A 241 -0.29 19.26 -12.08
CA GLY A 241 -1.29 18.94 -11.05
C GLY A 241 -0.69 18.45 -9.73
N VAL A 242 0.64 18.36 -9.63
CA VAL A 242 1.36 18.10 -8.38
C VAL A 242 1.89 19.41 -7.78
N THR A 243 1.58 19.66 -6.51
CA THR A 243 2.13 20.78 -5.72
C THR A 243 3.08 20.23 -4.65
N ILE A 244 4.14 20.97 -4.35
CA ILE A 244 5.07 20.65 -3.26
C ILE A 244 4.99 21.75 -2.21
N THR A 245 4.88 21.38 -0.93
CA THR A 245 4.87 22.30 0.22
C THR A 245 5.74 21.76 1.36
N HIS A 246 6.21 22.65 2.24
CA HIS A 246 6.83 22.29 3.52
C HIS A 246 5.87 22.48 4.71
N ASP A 247 4.62 22.88 4.43
CA ASP A 247 3.61 23.06 5.47
C ASP A 247 3.05 21.71 5.92
N TRP A 248 3.63 21.17 6.99
CA TRP A 248 3.20 19.88 7.56
C TRP A 248 1.75 19.87 8.04
N SER A 249 1.15 21.04 8.32
CA SER A 249 -0.26 21.11 8.72
C SER A 249 -1.22 20.57 7.65
N VAL A 250 -0.77 20.52 6.38
CA VAL A 250 -1.50 19.87 5.28
C VAL A 250 -1.64 18.36 5.52
N CYS A 251 -0.57 17.70 5.99
CA CYS A 251 -0.60 16.28 6.36
C CYS A 251 -1.52 16.04 7.55
N ASP A 252 -1.35 16.81 8.63
CA ASP A 252 -2.16 16.68 9.84
C ASP A 252 -3.65 16.86 9.53
N ALA A 253 -4.00 17.84 8.70
CA ALA A 253 -5.37 18.08 8.27
C ALA A 253 -5.92 16.95 7.39
N ALA A 254 -5.10 16.36 6.52
CA ALA A 254 -5.50 15.24 5.67
C ALA A 254 -5.76 13.96 6.50
N ILE A 255 -4.86 13.64 7.43
CA ILE A 255 -5.00 12.53 8.39
C ILE A 255 -6.24 12.72 9.26
N ALA A 256 -6.41 13.90 9.86
CA ALA A 256 -7.57 14.21 10.71
C ALA A 256 -8.88 14.15 9.92
N ARG A 257 -8.90 14.63 8.67
CA ARG A 257 -10.06 14.53 7.78
C ARG A 257 -10.40 13.07 7.48
N TRP A 258 -9.39 12.23 7.23
CA TRP A 258 -9.60 10.81 7.00
C TRP A 258 -10.21 10.14 8.23
N HIS A 259 -9.65 10.33 9.42
CA HIS A 259 -10.20 9.76 10.67
C HIS A 259 -11.63 10.23 10.96
N LYS A 260 -11.95 11.50 10.66
CA LYS A 260 -13.32 12.02 10.81
C LYS A 260 -14.32 11.31 9.88
N GLY A 261 -13.88 10.90 8.69
CA GLY A 261 -14.70 10.18 7.72
C GLY A 261 -14.80 8.68 7.97
N HIS A 262 -13.86 8.09 8.71
CA HIS A 262 -13.73 6.65 8.95
C HIS A 262 -13.56 6.36 10.45
N PRO A 263 -14.60 6.57 11.27
CA PRO A 263 -14.53 6.28 12.70
C PRO A 263 -14.27 4.80 12.96
N SER A 264 -13.51 4.52 14.01
CA SER A 264 -13.16 3.18 14.49
C SER A 264 -14.36 2.38 14.98
#